data_AF-A0A377AIP3-F1
#
_entry.id   AF-A0A377AIP3-F1
#
_cell.length_a   1.000
_cell.length_b   1.000
_cell.length_c   1.000
_cell.angle_alpha   90.00
_cell.angle_beta   90.00
_cell.angle_gamma   90.00
#
_symmetry.space_group_name_H-M   'P 1'
#
loop_
_entity.id
_entity.type
_entity.pdbx_description
1 polymer ?
#
loop_
_entity_poly.entity_id
_entity_poly.type
_entity_poly.pdbx_seq_one_letter_code
_entity_poly.pdbx_strand_id
1 'polypeptide(L)'
;MGDTGPCGPCTEIFYDHGDHIWGGPPGSPEEDGDRYIEIWNIVFMQFNRQADGTMEPLPKPSVDTGMGLERIAAVLQHVNSNYDIDLFRTLIQAVAKVTGATDLSNKSLRVIADHIRSCGVPDRGWRNAVQ
;
A
#
# COMPACT_ATOMS: atom_id res chain seq x y z
N MET A 1 2.24 11.37 6.40
CA MET A 1 2.66 12.71 5.96
C MET A 1 3.87 13.17 6.78
N GLY A 2 4.72 14.04 6.22
CA GLY A 2 6.02 14.44 6.78
C GLY A 2 5.94 15.44 7.94
N ASP A 3 7.08 16.04 8.31
CA ASP A 3 7.19 16.94 9.46
C ASP A 3 6.37 18.25 9.33
N THR A 4 6.05 18.66 8.10
CA THR A 4 5.19 19.81 7.79
C THR A 4 4.13 19.45 6.76
N GLY A 5 3.05 20.23 6.72
CA GLY A 5 1.99 20.12 5.72
C GLY A 5 0.60 19.75 6.27
N PRO A 6 -0.40 19.61 5.39
CA PRO A 6 -1.78 19.34 5.77
C PRO A 6 -1.94 18.03 6.58
N CYS A 7 -2.66 18.05 7.70
CA CYS A 7 -2.87 16.86 8.52
C CYS A 7 -4.20 16.90 9.26
N GLY A 8 -4.56 15.80 9.91
CA GLY A 8 -5.76 15.74 10.72
C GLY A 8 -6.01 14.33 11.27
N PRO A 9 -7.08 14.17 12.07
CA PRO A 9 -7.51 12.86 12.53
C PRO A 9 -7.90 11.97 11.35
N CYS A 10 -7.64 10.68 11.48
CA CYS A 10 -8.01 9.68 10.48
C CYS A 10 -8.91 8.59 11.05
N THR A 11 -9.61 7.91 10.15
CA THR A 11 -10.26 6.63 10.41
C THR A 11 -9.76 5.62 9.40
N GLU A 12 -9.45 4.43 9.87
CA GLU A 12 -8.84 3.36 9.08
C GLU A 12 -9.76 2.13 9.06
N ILE A 13 -9.82 1.48 7.90
CA ILE A 13 -10.64 0.29 7.66
C ILE A 13 -9.69 -0.90 7.51
N PHE A 14 -9.90 -1.90 8.37
CA PHE A 14 -9.12 -3.13 8.39
C PHE A 14 -9.96 -4.31 7.85
N TYR A 15 -9.28 -5.28 7.25
CA TYR A 15 -9.88 -6.53 6.80
C TYR A 15 -9.25 -7.71 7.53
N ASP A 16 -10.09 -8.59 8.10
CA ASP A 16 -9.64 -9.85 8.72
C ASP A 16 -9.46 -10.92 7.65
N HIS A 17 -8.22 -11.33 7.41
CA HIS A 17 -7.89 -12.40 6.47
C HIS A 17 -8.22 -13.81 6.98
N GLY A 18 -8.52 -13.99 8.27
CA GLY A 18 -8.88 -15.27 8.88
C GLY A 18 -7.92 -15.69 10.00
N ASP A 19 -8.37 -16.64 10.82
CA ASP A 19 -7.63 -17.16 11.98
C ASP A 19 -6.43 -18.06 11.62
N HIS A 20 -6.32 -18.47 10.36
CA HIS A 20 -5.17 -19.20 9.84
C HIS A 20 -3.91 -18.33 9.66
N ILE A 21 -4.02 -17.01 9.85
CA ILE A 21 -2.91 -16.06 9.84
C ILE A 21 -2.71 -15.51 11.24
N TRP A 22 -1.45 -15.44 11.66
CA TRP A 22 -1.09 -14.85 12.93
C TRP A 22 -1.27 -13.32 12.90
N GLY A 23 -1.90 -12.78 13.94
CA GLY A 23 -2.11 -11.36 14.13
C GLY A 23 -3.36 -11.07 14.96
N GLY A 24 -3.34 -9.94 15.65
CA GLY A 24 -4.45 -9.42 16.44
C GLY A 24 -5.05 -8.16 15.82
N PRO A 25 -6.21 -7.71 16.31
CA PRO A 25 -6.84 -6.48 15.83
C PRO A 25 -5.96 -5.24 16.11
N PRO A 26 -6.20 -4.11 15.41
CA PRO A 26 -5.50 -2.85 15.67
C PRO A 26 -5.69 -2.41 17.13
N GLY A 27 -4.60 -1.95 17.76
CA GLY A 27 -4.50 -1.60 19.18
C GLY A 27 -4.18 -2.77 20.11
N SER A 28 -3.99 -3.98 19.58
CA SER A 28 -3.58 -5.15 20.36
C SER A 28 -2.05 -5.37 20.33
N PRO A 29 -1.47 -6.13 21.26
CA PRO A 29 -0.04 -6.48 21.22
C PRO A 29 0.41 -7.25 19.97
N GLU A 30 -0.55 -7.81 19.22
CA GLU A 30 -0.31 -8.60 18.00
C GLU A 30 -0.76 -7.84 16.73
N GLU A 31 -0.96 -6.52 16.81
CA GLU A 31 -1.44 -5.69 15.69
C GLU A 31 -0.52 -5.68 14.46
N ASP A 32 0.77 -5.97 14.65
CA ASP A 32 1.78 -6.06 13.57
C ASP A 32 1.67 -7.34 12.73
N GLY A 33 0.71 -8.23 13.04
CA GLY A 33 0.48 -9.45 12.27
C GLY A 33 -0.27 -9.21 10.96
N ASP A 34 -0.09 -10.10 9.98
CA ASP A 34 -0.71 -10.00 8.65
C ASP A 34 -2.20 -10.41 8.62
N ARG A 35 -2.83 -10.66 9.79
CA ARG A 35 -4.23 -11.06 9.86
C ARG A 35 -5.17 -9.89 9.60
N TYR A 36 -4.98 -8.79 10.31
CA TYR A 36 -5.80 -7.58 10.19
C TYR A 36 -5.04 -6.56 9.36
N ILE A 37 -5.25 -6.59 8.04
CA ILE A 37 -4.56 -5.68 7.14
C ILE A 37 -5.37 -4.39 6.99
N GLU A 38 -4.70 -3.25 7.18
CA GLU A 38 -5.24 -1.93 6.86
C GLU A 38 -5.47 -1.84 5.34
N ILE A 39 -6.72 -1.67 4.92
CA ILE A 39 -7.10 -1.58 3.51
C ILE A 39 -7.20 -0.13 3.08
N TRP A 40 -7.85 0.71 3.91
CA TRP A 40 -8.28 2.04 3.51
C TRP A 40 -8.15 3.04 4.65
N ASN A 41 -7.42 4.13 4.41
CA ASN A 41 -7.30 5.25 5.32
C ASN A 41 -8.12 6.45 4.82
N ILE A 42 -8.91 7.05 5.70
CA ILE A 42 -9.72 8.23 5.44
C ILE A 42 -9.28 9.31 6.44
N VAL A 43 -8.52 10.28 5.95
CA VAL A 43 -7.98 11.40 6.73
C VAL A 43 -8.92 12.60 6.60
N PHE A 44 -9.40 13.08 7.73
CA PHE A 44 -10.16 14.32 7.82
C PHE A 44 -9.18 15.46 8.03
N MET A 45 -8.80 16.12 6.95
CA MET A 45 -7.80 17.18 6.94
C MET A 45 -8.35 18.43 7.64
N GLN A 46 -7.71 18.81 8.74
CA GLN A 46 -8.16 19.88 9.63
C GLN A 46 -7.08 20.94 9.88
N PHE A 47 -5.80 20.56 9.79
CA PHE A 47 -4.68 21.40 10.18
C PHE A 47 -3.60 21.44 9.10
N ASN A 48 -2.73 22.43 9.18
CA ASN A 48 -1.45 22.49 8.50
C ASN A 48 -0.36 22.52 9.58
N ARG A 49 0.44 21.45 9.64
CA ARG A 49 1.55 21.35 10.60
C ARG A 49 2.70 22.21 10.12
N GLN A 50 3.13 23.14 10.97
CA GLN A 50 4.27 24.01 10.73
C GLN A 50 5.57 23.37 11.22
N ALA A 51 6.72 23.89 10.79
CA ALA A 51 8.04 23.35 11.13
C ALA A 51 8.36 23.39 12.63
N ASP A 52 7.73 24.30 13.37
CA ASP A 52 7.83 24.40 14.83
C ASP A 52 6.88 23.45 15.57
N GLY A 53 6.10 22.65 14.84
CA GLY A 53 5.12 21.70 15.38
C GLY A 53 3.74 22.31 15.67
N THR A 54 3.54 23.62 15.44
CA THR A 54 2.22 24.24 15.58
C THR A 54 1.24 23.73 14.52
N MET A 55 -0.04 23.67 14.88
CA MET A 55 -1.11 23.14 14.03
C MET A 55 -2.07 24.27 13.66
N GLU A 56 -1.93 24.81 12.46
CA GLU A 56 -2.79 25.90 11.98
C GLU A 56 -4.07 25.34 11.34
N PRO A 57 -5.28 25.79 11.71
CA PRO A 57 -6.51 25.30 11.08
C PRO A 57 -6.53 25.57 9.57
N LEU A 58 -6.92 24.55 8.78
CA LEU A 58 -7.12 24.73 7.35
C LEU A 58 -8.34 25.62 7.09
N PRO A 59 -8.31 26.47 6.04
CA PRO A 59 -9.45 27.32 5.69
C PRO A 59 -10.72 26.53 5.35
N LYS A 60 -10.57 25.29 4.87
CA LYS A 60 -11.65 24.39 4.50
C LYS A 60 -11.31 22.97 4.95
N PRO A 61 -12.09 22.38 5.87
CA PRO A 61 -11.99 20.96 6.17
C PRO A 61 -12.13 20.15 4.89
N SER A 62 -11.18 19.25 4.66
CA SER A 62 -11.10 18.44 3.43
C SER A 62 -10.98 16.96 3.78
N VAL A 63 -11.21 16.09 2.81
CA VAL A 63 -11.04 14.64 2.98
C VAL A 63 -9.95 14.17 2.04
N ASP A 64 -8.95 13.51 2.59
CA ASP A 64 -7.92 12.81 1.84
C ASP A 64 -8.05 11.31 2.14
N THR A 65 -7.96 10.47 1.13
CA THR A 65 -8.18 9.04 1.30
C THR A 65 -7.27 8.20 0.43
N GLY A 66 -6.70 7.16 1.03
CA GLY A 66 -5.78 6.24 0.37
C GLY A 66 -6.20 4.80 0.62
N MET A 67 -6.43 4.06 -0.45
CA MET A 67 -6.64 2.61 -0.42
C MET A 67 -5.52 1.92 -1.18
N GLY A 68 -4.86 0.95 -0.56
CA GLY A 68 -3.80 0.18 -1.22
C GLY A 68 -4.40 -0.74 -2.29
N LEU A 69 -4.17 -0.45 -3.57
CA LEU A 69 -4.73 -1.22 -4.69
C LEU A 69 -4.38 -2.71 -4.59
N GLU A 70 -3.12 -3.01 -4.26
CA GLU A 70 -2.65 -4.38 -4.13
C GLU A 70 -3.29 -5.10 -2.94
N ARG A 71 -3.52 -4.38 -1.84
CA ARG A 71 -4.15 -4.93 -0.63
C ARG A 71 -5.61 -5.27 -0.88
N ILE A 72 -6.38 -4.36 -1.47
CA ILE A 72 -7.79 -4.65 -1.83
C ILE A 72 -7.89 -5.73 -2.91
N ALA A 73 -6.94 -5.77 -3.86
CA ALA A 73 -6.89 -6.84 -4.86
C ALA A 73 -6.64 -8.21 -4.21
N ALA A 74 -5.76 -8.31 -3.20
CA ALA A 74 -5.53 -9.55 -2.48
C ALA A 74 -6.81 -10.06 -1.80
N VAL A 75 -7.54 -9.14 -1.13
CA VAL A 75 -8.85 -9.43 -0.53
C VAL A 75 -9.86 -9.93 -1.57
N LEU A 76 -10.02 -9.21 -2.67
CA LEU A 76 -10.99 -9.54 -3.73
C LEU A 76 -10.64 -10.83 -4.49
N GLN A 77 -9.35 -11.19 -4.57
CA GLN A 77 -8.87 -12.40 -5.23
C GLN A 77 -8.77 -13.60 -4.26
N HIS A 78 -9.20 -13.44 -3.00
CA HIS A 78 -9.15 -14.47 -1.97
C HIS A 78 -7.74 -15.01 -1.70
N VAL A 79 -6.75 -14.11 -1.75
CA VAL A 79 -5.35 -14.41 -1.41
C VAL A 79 -4.90 -13.54 -0.24
N ASN A 80 -3.87 -14.00 0.48
CA ASN A 80 -3.41 -13.34 1.71
C ASN A 80 -2.20 -12.43 1.48
N SER A 81 -1.43 -12.66 0.42
CA SER A 81 -0.27 -11.83 0.08
C SER A 81 -0.56 -10.95 -1.13
N ASN A 82 -0.09 -9.71 -1.09
CA ASN A 82 -0.04 -8.84 -2.27
C ASN A 82 0.73 -9.50 -3.43
N TYR A 83 1.71 -10.37 -3.14
CA TYR A 83 2.50 -11.07 -4.17
C TYR A 83 1.75 -12.23 -4.84
N ASP A 84 0.60 -12.63 -4.28
CA ASP A 84 -0.24 -13.70 -4.82
C ASP A 84 -1.35 -13.19 -5.74
N ILE A 85 -1.49 -11.87 -5.92
CA ILE A 85 -2.43 -11.30 -6.88
C ILE A 85 -1.95 -11.58 -8.31
N ASP A 86 -2.90 -11.61 -9.24
CA ASP A 86 -2.68 -11.77 -10.68
C ASP A 86 -1.50 -10.96 -11.25
N LEU A 87 -1.40 -9.67 -10.89
CA LEU A 87 -0.32 -8.78 -11.31
C LEU A 87 1.05 -9.29 -10.87
N PHE A 88 1.22 -9.62 -9.59
CA PHE A 88 2.51 -10.08 -9.08
C PHE A 88 2.84 -11.50 -9.48
N ARG A 89 1.85 -12.39 -9.60
CA ARG A 89 2.08 -13.76 -10.14
C ARG A 89 2.67 -13.73 -11.53
N THR A 90 2.12 -12.88 -12.40
CA THR A 90 2.62 -12.70 -13.78
C THR A 90 4.02 -12.10 -13.78
N LEU A 91 4.26 -11.09 -12.93
CA LEU A 91 5.55 -10.41 -12.86
C LEU A 91 6.66 -11.32 -12.30
N ILE A 92 6.38 -12.08 -11.24
CA ILE A 92 7.30 -13.04 -10.63
C ILE A 92 7.68 -14.14 -11.65
N GLN A 93 6.73 -14.63 -12.45
CA GLN A 93 7.02 -15.59 -13.52
C GLN A 93 7.94 -14.99 -14.59
N ALA A 94 7.74 -13.72 -14.97
CA ALA A 94 8.62 -13.03 -15.91
C ALA A 94 10.04 -12.84 -15.34
N VAL A 95 10.15 -12.47 -14.06
CA VAL A 95 11.43 -12.36 -13.35
C VAL A 95 12.15 -13.71 -13.28
N ALA A 96 11.44 -14.78 -12.91
CA ALA A 96 11.99 -16.13 -12.87
C ALA A 96 12.54 -16.56 -14.26
N LYS A 97 11.81 -16.24 -15.33
CA LYS A 97 12.23 -16.54 -16.71
C LYS A 97 13.54 -15.86 -17.10
N VAL A 98 13.75 -14.60 -16.72
CA VAL A 98 14.98 -13.85 -17.09
C VAL A 98 16.16 -14.14 -16.16
N THR A 99 15.89 -14.56 -14.92
CA THR A 99 16.93 -14.92 -13.94
C THR A 99 17.34 -16.39 -13.98
N GLY A 100 16.53 -17.25 -14.61
CA GLY A 100 16.71 -18.69 -14.61
C GLY A 100 16.33 -19.37 -13.28
N ALA A 101 15.68 -18.65 -12.37
CA ALA A 101 15.21 -19.22 -11.11
C ALA A 101 14.06 -20.20 -11.33
N THR A 102 14.09 -21.34 -10.65
CA THR A 102 13.04 -22.36 -10.70
C THR A 102 12.13 -22.33 -9.47
N ASP A 103 12.63 -21.83 -8.34
CA ASP A 103 11.85 -21.67 -7.11
C ASP A 103 11.11 -20.32 -7.10
N LEU A 104 9.82 -20.37 -7.43
CA LEU A 104 8.93 -19.20 -7.43
C LEU A 104 8.60 -18.66 -6.03
N SER A 105 8.90 -19.42 -4.97
CA SER A 105 8.66 -18.99 -3.59
C SER A 105 9.78 -18.10 -3.04
N ASN A 106 10.91 -18.03 -3.75
CA ASN A 106 12.08 -17.31 -3.32
C ASN A 106 11.80 -15.80 -3.14
N LYS A 107 12.12 -15.27 -1.96
CA LYS A 107 11.93 -13.85 -1.62
C LYS A 107 12.63 -12.90 -2.60
N SER A 108 13.76 -13.31 -3.19
CA SER A 108 14.49 -12.49 -4.17
C SER A 108 13.65 -12.18 -5.42
N LEU A 109 12.80 -13.10 -5.87
CA LEU A 109 11.90 -12.84 -7.00
C LEU A 109 10.86 -11.77 -6.68
N ARG A 110 10.35 -11.77 -5.44
CA ARG A 110 9.41 -10.76 -4.95
C ARG A 110 10.08 -9.39 -4.86
N VAL A 111 11.32 -9.33 -4.36
CA VAL A 111 12.11 -8.09 -4.29
C VAL A 111 12.36 -7.52 -5.68
N ILE A 112 12.76 -8.35 -6.65
CA ILE A 112 13.00 -7.87 -8.03
C ILE A 112 11.69 -7.40 -8.67
N ALA A 113 10.58 -8.13 -8.47
CA ALA A 113 9.26 -7.76 -8.95
C ALA A 113 8.77 -6.42 -8.37
N ASP A 114 9.08 -6.13 -7.11
CA ASP A 114 8.79 -4.83 -6.49
C ASP A 114 9.70 -3.73 -7.05
N HIS A 115 11.01 -3.97 -7.10
CA HIS A 115 11.98 -2.96 -7.56
C HIS A 115 11.78 -2.56 -9.01
N ILE A 116 11.44 -3.50 -9.91
CA ILE A 116 11.19 -3.17 -11.32
C ILE A 116 9.96 -2.28 -11.49
N ARG A 117 8.97 -2.35 -10.59
CA ARG A 117 7.82 -1.43 -10.61
C ARG A 117 8.26 -0.01 -10.25
N SER A 118 9.04 0.14 -9.19
CA SER A 118 9.54 1.45 -8.74
C SER A 118 10.53 2.08 -9.72
N CYS A 119 11.42 1.28 -10.32
CA CYS A 119 12.39 1.77 -11.31
C CYS A 119 11.82 1.90 -12.72
N GLY A 120 10.79 1.11 -13.05
CA GLY A 120 10.28 0.95 -14.40
C GLY A 120 9.16 1.91 -14.77
N VAL A 121 8.52 2.59 -13.81
CA VAL A 121 7.59 3.70 -14.10
C VAL A 121 8.40 4.80 -14.79
N PRO A 122 8.27 4.97 -16.11
CA PRO A 122 8.97 6.04 -16.78
C PRO A 122 8.28 7.34 -16.38
N ASP A 123 9.06 8.38 -16.08
CA ASP A 123 8.63 9.77 -16.07
C ASP A 123 8.28 10.23 -17.51
N ARG A 124 7.43 9.47 -18.20
CA ARG A 124 6.93 9.77 -19.54
C ARG A 124 5.51 10.27 -19.45
N GLY A 125 5.42 11.56 -19.15
CA GLY A 125 4.67 12.50 -19.98
C GLY A 125 3.19 12.18 -20.19
N TRP A 126 2.38 12.76 -19.32
CA TRP A 126 1.01 13.22 -19.55
C TRP A 126 0.89 14.24 -20.73
N ARG A 127 1.63 14.08 -21.83
CA ARG A 127 1.66 15.04 -22.94
C ARG A 127 1.09 14.54 -24.27
N ASN A 128 0.86 13.24 -24.49
CA ASN A 128 0.50 12.73 -25.83
C ASN A 128 -0.79 11.92 -25.89
N ALA A 129 -1.82 12.25 -25.08
CA ALA A 129 -3.15 11.63 -25.22
C ALA A 129 -4.23 12.60 -25.77
N VAL A 130 -3.83 13.77 -26.29
CA VAL A 130 -4.70 14.68 -27.04
C VAL A 130 -3.94 15.21 -28.25
N GLN A 131 -3.73 14.36 -29.25
CA GLN A 131 -3.53 14.77 -30.65
C GLN A 131 -3.81 13.59 -31.59
#